data_AF-A0A074RJP3-F1
#
_entry.id   AF-A0A074RJP3-F1
#
_cell.length_a   1.000
_cell.length_b   1.000
_cell.length_c   1.000
_cell.angle_alpha   90.00
_cell.angle_beta   90.00
_cell.angle_gamma   90.00
#
_symmetry.space_group_name_H-M   'P 1'
#
loop_
_entity.id
_entity.type
_entity.pdbx_description
1 polymer ?
#
loop_
_entity_poly.entity_id
_entity_poly.type
_entity_poly.pdbx_seq_one_letter_code
_entity_poly.pdbx_strand_id
1 'polypeptide(L)'
;MTDTNKVLDVVIIGAGIGGLTAGIMLQKKLGYYDYTIYEMASDLGGTWHQNEYPGCACDLPAHWYSLSIDPNPDWSCLFAGREEIQKYWKRLAQKHNLGPRIKFNTEFISAVWNEKQQHYTLKLRDSTTQGFREVKAKLVISAIGVFKHPNWPDVPGRELFQGKMLHAQKWDYRVGLTLCPP
;
A
#
# COMPACT_ATOMS: atom_id res chain seq x y z
N MET A 1 22.93 11.34 2.78
CA MET A 1 23.41 10.55 1.62
C MET A 1 23.31 9.09 2.00
N THR A 2 22.35 8.35 1.43
CA THR A 2 22.25 6.89 1.63
C THR A 2 23.37 6.22 0.85
N ASP A 3 24.23 5.52 1.57
CA ASP A 3 25.29 4.70 1.00
C ASP A 3 24.68 3.63 0.08
N THR A 4 24.87 3.80 -1.23
CA THR A 4 24.38 2.89 -2.27
C THR A 4 25.06 1.52 -2.24
N ASN A 5 26.12 1.36 -1.42
CA ASN A 5 26.76 0.07 -1.20
C ASN A 5 26.18 -0.74 -0.02
N LYS A 6 25.33 -0.15 0.84
CA LYS A 6 24.72 -0.91 1.93
C LYS A 6 23.72 -1.93 1.38
N VAL A 7 23.94 -3.21 1.69
CA VAL A 7 22.96 -4.27 1.46
C VAL A 7 21.97 -4.28 2.62
N LEU A 8 20.70 -4.03 2.32
CA LEU A 8 19.60 -4.14 3.28
C LEU A 8 19.33 -5.61 3.60
N ASP A 9 18.95 -5.93 4.82
CA ASP A 9 18.64 -7.32 5.16
C ASP A 9 17.26 -7.73 4.62
N VAL A 10 16.21 -6.96 4.94
CA VAL A 10 14.85 -7.23 4.47
C VAL A 10 14.24 -5.99 3.82
N VAL A 11 13.76 -6.17 2.59
CA VAL A 11 12.93 -5.17 1.90
C VAL A 11 11.52 -5.72 1.74
N ILE A 12 10.54 -4.91 2.11
CA ILE A 12 9.11 -5.18 1.89
C ILE A 12 8.62 -4.20 0.83
N ILE A 13 7.91 -4.68 -0.19
CA ILE A 13 7.35 -3.82 -1.23
C ILE A 13 5.84 -3.68 -1.00
N GLY A 14 5.39 -2.46 -0.74
CA GLY A 14 4.01 -2.09 -0.44
C GLY A 14 3.79 -1.87 1.06
N ALA A 15 3.14 -0.75 1.41
CA ALA A 15 2.66 -0.41 2.75
C ALA A 15 1.13 -0.56 2.87
N GLY A 16 0.55 -1.49 2.10
CA GLY A 16 -0.78 -2.01 2.36
C GLY A 16 -0.80 -3.03 3.51
N ILE A 17 -1.95 -3.66 3.71
CA ILE A 17 -2.19 -4.63 4.81
C ILE A 17 -1.11 -5.69 4.89
N GLY A 18 -0.75 -6.31 3.76
CA GLY A 18 0.27 -7.35 3.72
C GLY A 18 1.65 -6.86 4.18
N GLY A 19 2.07 -5.68 3.73
CA GLY A 19 3.38 -5.14 4.09
C GLY A 19 3.46 -4.63 5.52
N LEU A 20 2.40 -3.98 6.00
CA LEU A 20 2.29 -3.58 7.41
C LEU A 20 2.28 -4.81 8.32
N THR A 21 1.51 -5.83 7.96
CA THR A 21 1.47 -7.10 8.70
C THR A 21 2.84 -7.79 8.69
N ALA A 22 3.52 -7.87 7.55
CA ALA A 22 4.87 -8.43 7.47
C ALA A 22 5.84 -7.69 8.40
N GLY A 23 5.83 -6.35 8.36
CA GLY A 23 6.64 -5.52 9.26
C GLY A 23 6.34 -5.78 10.74
N ILE A 24 5.06 -5.89 11.12
CA ILE A 24 4.65 -6.19 12.50
C ILE A 24 5.07 -7.61 12.91
N MET A 25 4.95 -8.60 12.02
CA MET A 25 5.33 -9.98 12.34
C MET A 25 6.85 -10.15 12.47
N LEU A 26 7.65 -9.48 11.64
CA LEU A 26 9.10 -9.43 11.82
C LEU A 26 9.46 -8.93 13.23
N GLN A 27 8.82 -7.87 13.70
CA GLN A 27 9.05 -7.35 15.06
C GLN A 27 8.55 -8.30 16.14
N LYS A 28 7.29 -8.76 16.04
CA LYS A 28 6.60 -9.48 17.11
C LYS A 28 7.00 -10.94 17.24
N LYS A 29 7.31 -11.61 16.13
CA LYS A 29 7.64 -13.04 16.11
C LYS A 29 9.14 -13.29 16.09
N LEU A 30 9.91 -12.41 15.45
CA LEU A 30 11.35 -12.60 15.26
C LEU A 30 12.21 -11.59 16.05
N GLY A 31 11.60 -10.59 16.69
CA GLY A 31 12.36 -9.51 17.33
C GLY A 31 13.20 -8.71 16.35
N TYR A 32 12.81 -8.69 15.07
CA TYR A 32 13.62 -8.19 13.97
C TYR A 32 13.13 -6.83 13.49
N TYR A 33 14.05 -5.85 13.45
CA TYR A 33 13.72 -4.44 13.25
C TYR A 33 14.46 -3.77 12.08
N ASP A 34 15.45 -4.43 11.46
CA ASP A 34 16.23 -3.90 10.33
C ASP A 34 15.59 -4.28 8.99
N TYR A 35 14.46 -3.63 8.69
CA TYR A 35 13.77 -3.78 7.42
C TYR A 35 13.31 -2.43 6.89
N THR A 36 13.15 -2.35 5.58
CA THR A 36 12.61 -1.16 4.89
C THR A 36 11.37 -1.54 4.09
N ILE A 37 10.31 -0.75 4.22
CA ILE A 37 9.09 -0.87 3.41
C ILE A 37 9.14 0.25 2.35
N TYR A 38 9.04 -0.10 1.07
CA TYR A 38 8.88 0.88 -0.01
C TYR A 38 7.42 0.95 -0.45
N GLU A 39 6.84 2.14 -0.47
CA GLU A 39 5.46 2.40 -0.88
C GLU A 39 5.44 3.46 -1.97
N MET A 40 4.69 3.22 -3.04
CA MET A 40 4.55 4.14 -4.17
C MET A 40 3.67 5.34 -3.80
N ALA A 41 2.65 5.14 -2.98
CA ALA A 41 1.78 6.20 -2.54
C ALA A 41 2.46 7.13 -1.51
N SER A 42 1.81 8.27 -1.24
CA SER A 42 2.26 9.25 -0.26
C SER A 42 1.91 8.87 1.18
N ASP A 43 1.08 7.85 1.37
CA ASP A 43 0.63 7.35 2.68
C ASP A 43 0.44 5.82 2.65
N LEU A 44 0.33 5.22 3.83
CA LEU A 44 0.10 3.78 4.00
C LEU A 44 -1.37 3.41 3.78
N GLY A 45 -1.65 2.12 3.63
CA GLY A 45 -3.03 1.58 3.60
C GLY A 45 -3.37 0.81 2.32
N GLY A 46 -2.58 0.97 1.26
CA GLY A 46 -2.78 0.26 -0.01
C GLY A 46 -4.17 0.55 -0.58
N THR A 47 -4.99 -0.49 -0.77
CA THR A 47 -6.37 -0.39 -1.25
C THR A 47 -7.18 0.69 -0.52
N TRP A 48 -7.05 0.78 0.81
CA TRP A 48 -7.80 1.72 1.65
C TRP A 48 -7.26 3.15 1.63
N HIS A 49 -6.09 3.36 1.05
CA HIS A 49 -5.60 4.69 0.72
C HIS A 49 -5.96 5.07 -0.72
N GLN A 50 -5.96 4.11 -1.66
CA GLN A 50 -6.19 4.37 -3.08
C GLN A 50 -7.67 4.55 -3.48
N ASN A 51 -8.62 3.90 -2.79
CA ASN A 51 -10.03 3.88 -3.21
C ASN A 51 -10.86 4.87 -2.40
N GLU A 52 -11.11 6.08 -2.90
CA GLU A 52 -11.85 7.13 -2.18
C GLU A 52 -13.31 7.26 -2.64
N TYR A 53 -13.77 6.39 -3.53
CA TYR A 53 -15.15 6.49 -4.01
C TYR A 53 -16.17 6.35 -2.86
N PRO A 54 -17.29 7.10 -2.90
CA PRO A 54 -18.31 7.05 -1.87
C PRO A 54 -18.91 5.66 -1.68
N GLY A 55 -19.14 5.27 -0.43
CA GLY A 55 -19.64 3.94 -0.09
C GLY A 55 -18.58 2.83 -0.15
N CYS A 56 -17.29 3.16 -0.36
CA CYS A 56 -16.21 2.19 -0.27
C CYS A 56 -16.17 1.57 1.16
N ALA A 57 -16.40 0.26 1.23
CA ALA A 57 -16.49 -0.51 2.47
C ALA A 57 -15.95 -1.92 2.25
N CYS A 58 -15.68 -2.63 3.35
CA CYS A 58 -15.31 -4.04 3.30
C CYS A 58 -16.56 -4.92 3.16
N ASP A 59 -16.43 -5.99 2.36
CA ASP A 59 -17.42 -7.04 2.16
C ASP A 59 -17.36 -8.16 3.22
N LEU A 60 -16.33 -8.14 4.07
CA LEU A 60 -16.19 -9.04 5.21
C LEU A 60 -16.69 -8.35 6.48
N PRO A 61 -17.24 -9.13 7.43
CA PRO A 61 -17.48 -8.64 8.77
C PRO A 61 -16.21 -7.99 9.36
N ALA A 62 -16.33 -6.76 9.86
CA ALA A 62 -15.20 -5.92 10.27
C ALA A 62 -14.31 -6.56 11.35
N HIS A 63 -14.89 -7.42 12.19
CA HIS A 63 -14.17 -8.20 13.19
C HIS A 63 -13.12 -9.16 12.55
N TRP A 64 -13.38 -9.69 11.35
CA TRP A 64 -12.39 -10.48 10.58
C TRP A 64 -11.39 -9.60 9.82
N TYR A 65 -11.65 -8.31 9.69
CA TYR A 65 -10.74 -7.35 9.07
C TYR A 65 -9.65 -6.82 10.03
N SER A 66 -9.65 -7.30 11.27
CA SER A 66 -8.61 -6.98 12.25
C SER A 66 -7.42 -7.93 12.13
N LEU A 67 -6.22 -7.40 12.30
CA LEU A 67 -5.03 -8.19 12.55
C LEU A 67 -5.26 -9.07 13.80
N SER A 68 -5.06 -10.38 13.68
CA SER A 68 -5.42 -11.36 14.72
C SER A 68 -4.73 -11.13 16.08
N ILE A 69 -3.61 -10.42 16.11
CA ILE A 69 -2.88 -10.07 17.34
C ILE A 69 -3.25 -8.68 17.89
N ASP A 70 -4.13 -7.94 17.22
CA ASP A 70 -4.58 -6.60 17.59
C ASP A 70 -6.03 -6.35 17.12
N PRO A 71 -7.01 -7.06 17.71
CA PRO A 71 -8.41 -6.87 17.35
C PRO A 71 -8.87 -5.43 17.62
N ASN A 72 -9.80 -4.93 16.80
CA ASN A 72 -10.48 -3.66 17.06
C ASN A 72 -11.90 -3.94 17.58
N PRO A 73 -12.21 -3.62 18.85
CA PRO A 73 -13.56 -3.79 19.39
C PRO A 73 -14.51 -2.66 18.97
N ASP A 74 -13.97 -1.55 18.46
CA ASP A 74 -14.71 -0.30 18.26
C ASP A 74 -15.24 -0.13 16.82
N TRP A 75 -15.44 -1.24 16.08
CA TRP A 75 -16.04 -1.16 14.74
C TRP A 75 -17.47 -0.62 14.82
N SER A 76 -17.76 0.43 14.05
CA SER A 76 -19.05 1.13 14.08
C SER A 76 -20.23 0.32 13.55
N CYS A 77 -19.97 -0.64 12.65
CA CYS A 77 -20.97 -1.53 12.07
C CYS A 77 -20.36 -2.86 11.60
N LEU A 78 -21.20 -3.79 11.15
CA LEU A 78 -20.75 -5.10 10.67
C LEU A 78 -19.83 -4.99 9.45
N PHE A 79 -20.10 -4.08 8.52
CA PHE A 79 -19.33 -3.86 7.29
C PHE A 79 -18.69 -2.48 7.31
N ALA A 80 -17.49 -2.40 7.89
CA ALA A 80 -16.82 -1.12 8.12
C ALA A 80 -16.48 -0.39 6.81
N GLY A 81 -16.70 0.93 6.82
CA GLY A 81 -16.32 1.81 5.73
C GLY A 81 -14.80 1.99 5.63
N ARG A 82 -14.34 2.46 4.47
CA ARG A 82 -12.93 2.72 4.21
C ARG A 82 -12.26 3.53 5.31
N GLU A 83 -12.86 4.64 5.74
CA GLU A 83 -12.22 5.58 6.65
C GLU A 83 -11.86 4.94 7.98
N GLU A 84 -12.75 4.09 8.49
CA GLU A 84 -12.56 3.36 9.72
C GLU A 84 -11.45 2.31 9.60
N ILE A 85 -11.43 1.59 8.48
CA ILE A 85 -10.38 0.60 8.18
C ILE A 85 -9.02 1.28 8.01
N GLN A 86 -8.97 2.41 7.29
CA GLN A 86 -7.75 3.19 7.10
C GLN A 86 -7.23 3.73 8.44
N LYS A 87 -8.14 4.20 9.32
CA LYS A 87 -7.80 4.63 10.68
C LYS A 87 -7.24 3.48 11.52
N TYR A 88 -7.83 2.29 11.42
CA TYR A 88 -7.34 1.08 12.11
C TYR A 88 -5.89 0.75 11.71
N TRP A 89 -5.58 0.70 10.41
CA TRP A 89 -4.23 0.39 9.94
C TRP A 89 -3.20 1.48 10.26
N LYS A 90 -3.60 2.76 10.22
CA LYS A 90 -2.75 3.86 10.71
C LYS A 90 -2.43 3.74 12.20
N ARG A 91 -3.42 3.40 13.03
CA ARG A 91 -3.23 3.17 14.47
C ARG A 91 -2.24 2.03 14.71
N LEU A 92 -2.34 0.92 13.96
CA LEU A 92 -1.37 -0.17 14.06
C LEU A 92 0.04 0.26 13.65
N ALA A 93 0.17 0.96 12.52
CA ALA A 93 1.47 1.45 12.06
C ALA A 93 2.14 2.37 13.08
N GLN A 94 1.36 3.21 13.77
CA GLN A 94 1.84 4.03 14.88
C GLN A 94 2.22 3.19 16.11
N LYS A 95 1.33 2.28 16.55
CA LYS A 95 1.56 1.38 17.71
C LYS A 95 2.85 0.57 17.57
N HIS A 96 3.18 0.14 16.36
CA HIS A 96 4.37 -0.66 16.05
C HIS A 96 5.55 0.16 15.50
N ASN A 97 5.46 1.50 15.56
CA ASN A 97 6.49 2.43 15.10
C ASN A 97 7.03 2.08 13.69
N LEU A 98 6.13 1.80 12.74
CA LEU A 98 6.50 1.43 11.37
C LEU A 98 6.95 2.64 10.55
N GLY A 99 6.46 3.85 10.87
CA GLY A 99 6.70 5.08 10.09
C GLY A 99 8.16 5.30 9.67
N PRO A 100 9.15 5.24 10.57
CA PRO A 100 10.57 5.42 10.22
C PRO A 100 11.11 4.40 9.19
N ARG A 101 10.47 3.24 9.07
CA ARG A 101 10.84 2.14 8.18
C ARG A 101 10.13 2.20 6.84
N ILE A 102 9.13 3.07 6.68
CA ILE A 102 8.41 3.24 5.42
C ILE A 102 9.05 4.37 4.61
N LYS A 103 9.29 4.11 3.33
CA LYS A 103 9.74 5.07 2.33
C LYS A 103 8.63 5.22 1.30
N PHE A 104 7.82 6.26 1.51
CA PHE A 104 6.74 6.68 0.61
C PHE A 104 7.27 7.23 -0.71
N ASN A 105 6.37 7.44 -1.67
CA ASN A 105 6.67 7.96 -3.01
C ASN A 105 7.81 7.18 -3.70
N THR A 106 7.93 5.88 -3.42
CA THR A 106 8.96 5.01 -3.96
C THR A 106 8.32 3.78 -4.58
N GLU A 107 8.24 3.80 -5.90
CA GLU A 107 7.70 2.70 -6.69
C GLU A 107 8.76 1.63 -6.96
N PHE A 108 8.37 0.38 -6.78
CA PHE A 108 9.17 -0.77 -7.20
C PHE A 108 9.02 -1.02 -8.72
N ILE A 109 10.15 -1.25 -9.40
CA ILE A 109 10.21 -1.50 -10.84
C ILE A 109 10.65 -2.94 -11.13
N SER A 110 11.73 -3.39 -10.51
CA SER A 110 12.24 -4.76 -10.70
C SER A 110 13.15 -5.18 -9.54
N ALA A 111 13.33 -6.50 -9.40
CA ALA A 111 14.34 -7.11 -8.53
C ALA A 111 15.06 -8.19 -9.33
N VAL A 112 16.39 -8.17 -9.30
CA VAL A 112 17.24 -9.16 -9.98
C VAL A 112 18.13 -9.82 -8.94
N TRP A 113 18.06 -11.15 -8.84
CA TRP A 113 18.93 -11.92 -7.96
C TRP A 113 20.34 -12.00 -8.53
N ASN A 114 21.35 -11.80 -7.67
CA ASN A 114 22.75 -12.02 -8.02
C ASN A 114 23.27 -13.26 -7.31
N GLU A 115 23.51 -14.35 -8.04
CA GLU A 115 24.02 -15.61 -7.47
C GLU A 115 25.41 -15.50 -6.85
N LYS A 116 26.31 -14.65 -7.38
CA LYS A 116 27.66 -14.50 -6.82
C LYS A 116 27.65 -13.70 -5.53
N GLN A 117 26.80 -12.68 -5.45
CA GLN A 117 26.73 -11.76 -4.31
C GLN A 117 25.67 -12.16 -3.27
N GLN A 118 24.79 -13.10 -3.59
CA GLN A 118 23.73 -13.63 -2.73
C GLN A 118 22.78 -12.54 -2.18
N HIS A 119 22.41 -11.59 -3.05
CA HIS A 119 21.39 -10.58 -2.76
C HIS A 119 20.64 -10.16 -4.03
N TYR A 120 19.47 -9.57 -3.86
CA TYR A 120 18.76 -8.87 -4.92
C TYR A 120 19.34 -7.47 -5.15
N THR A 121 19.33 -7.02 -6.40
CA THR A 121 19.41 -5.61 -6.76
C THR A 121 18.03 -5.16 -7.20
N LEU A 122 17.45 -4.20 -6.48
CA LEU A 122 16.12 -3.66 -6.74
C LEU A 122 16.24 -2.31 -7.44
N LYS A 123 15.50 -2.15 -8.53
CA LYS A 123 15.31 -0.86 -9.20
C LYS A 123 14.04 -0.20 -8.65
N LEU A 124 14.20 1.02 -8.15
CA LEU A 124 13.13 1.83 -7.58
C LEU A 124 13.00 3.13 -8.36
N ARG A 125 11.78 3.64 -8.48
CA ARG A 125 11.45 4.94 -9.08
C ARG A 125 10.85 5.85 -8.01
N ASP A 126 11.36 7.06 -7.90
CA ASP A 126 10.70 8.10 -7.11
C ASP A 126 9.42 8.54 -7.82
N SER A 127 8.28 8.40 -7.15
CA SER A 127 6.96 8.67 -7.75
C SER A 127 6.72 10.17 -7.99
N THR A 128 7.49 11.04 -7.36
CA THR A 128 7.39 12.50 -7.51
C THR A 128 8.31 13.00 -8.63
N THR A 129 9.59 12.65 -8.57
CA THR A 129 10.62 13.16 -9.50
C THR A 129 10.80 12.29 -10.74
N GLN A 130 10.25 11.07 -10.75
CA GLN A 130 10.46 10.04 -11.77
C GLN A 130 11.91 9.55 -11.88
N GLY A 131 12.80 9.97 -10.97
CA GLY A 131 14.19 9.53 -10.91
C GLY A 131 14.30 8.07 -10.48
N PHE A 132 15.34 7.37 -10.98
CA PHE A 132 15.61 5.98 -10.62
C PHE A 132 16.75 5.87 -9.62
N ARG A 133 16.65 4.89 -8.73
CA ARG A 133 17.74 4.47 -7.84
C ARG A 133 17.76 2.97 -7.69
N GLU A 134 18.92 2.45 -7.32
CA GLU A 134 19.09 1.03 -6.98
C GLU A 134 19.34 0.86 -5.48
N VAL A 135 18.79 -0.22 -4.94
CA VAL A 135 19.08 -0.68 -3.57
C VAL A 135 19.34 -2.17 -3.59
N LYS A 136 20.16 -2.65 -2.67
CA LYS A 136 20.49 -4.08 -2.55
C LYS A 136 19.76 -4.67 -1.34
N ALA A 137 19.23 -5.88 -1.45
CA ALA A 137 18.53 -6.54 -0.34
C ALA A 137 18.78 -8.05 -0.32
N LYS A 138 19.01 -8.64 0.87
CA LYS A 138 19.15 -10.11 1.01
C LYS A 138 17.82 -10.81 0.81
N LEU A 139 16.75 -10.27 1.40
CA LEU A 139 15.39 -10.81 1.31
C LEU A 139 14.41 -9.76 0.81
N VAL A 140 13.50 -10.17 -0.08
CA VAL A 140 12.42 -9.33 -0.60
C VAL A 140 11.06 -9.97 -0.30
N ILE A 141 10.20 -9.25 0.42
CA ILE A 141 8.80 -9.61 0.65
C ILE A 141 7.94 -8.79 -0.30
N SER A 142 7.27 -9.47 -1.24
CA SER A 142 6.32 -8.81 -2.15
C SER A 142 4.95 -8.70 -1.48
N ALA A 143 4.52 -7.46 -1.21
CA ALA A 143 3.20 -7.12 -0.71
C ALA A 143 2.54 -6.04 -1.60
N ILE A 144 2.81 -6.10 -2.91
CA ILE A 144 2.43 -5.09 -3.91
C ILE A 144 0.92 -4.93 -4.13
N GLY A 145 0.13 -5.93 -3.71
CA GLY A 145 -1.31 -5.99 -3.98
C GLY A 145 -1.63 -6.24 -5.46
N VAL A 146 -2.84 -6.74 -5.73
CA VAL A 146 -3.28 -7.07 -7.10
C VAL A 146 -4.00 -5.91 -7.81
N PHE A 147 -4.43 -4.88 -7.08
CA PHE A 147 -5.31 -3.82 -7.57
C PHE A 147 -4.61 -2.47 -7.77
N LYS A 148 -3.37 -2.45 -8.28
CA LYS A 148 -2.54 -1.23 -8.35
C LYS A 148 -2.95 -0.25 -9.45
N HIS A 149 -3.34 -0.76 -10.62
CA HIS A 149 -3.54 0.06 -11.81
C HIS A 149 -5.02 0.09 -12.20
N PRO A 150 -5.62 1.28 -12.33
CA PRO A 150 -6.95 1.44 -12.90
C PRO A 150 -7.03 0.79 -14.27
N ASN A 151 -7.97 -0.13 -14.45
CA ASN A 151 -8.23 -0.76 -15.73
C ASN A 151 -9.43 -0.09 -16.38
N TRP A 152 -9.20 0.63 -17.48
CA TRP A 152 -10.28 1.22 -18.26
C TRP A 152 -10.75 0.22 -19.31
N PRO A 153 -12.05 -0.07 -19.39
CA PRO A 153 -12.55 -0.99 -20.41
C PRO A 153 -12.36 -0.37 -21.81
N ASP A 154 -11.97 -1.21 -22.76
CA ASP A 154 -11.86 -0.84 -24.17
C ASP A 154 -13.24 -0.93 -24.84
N VAL A 155 -14.03 0.12 -24.67
CA VAL A 155 -15.36 0.25 -25.26
C VAL A 155 -15.25 1.15 -26.50
N PRO A 156 -15.65 0.68 -27.71
CA PRO A 156 -15.62 1.51 -28.91
C PRO A 156 -16.36 2.84 -28.73
N GLY A 157 -15.69 3.96 -29.05
CA GLY A 157 -16.27 5.29 -28.92
C GLY A 157 -16.29 5.85 -27.50
N ARG A 158 -15.66 5.20 -26.51
CA ARG A 158 -15.55 5.71 -25.13
C ARG A 158 -14.87 7.08 -25.09
N GLU A 159 -13.86 7.28 -25.91
CA GLU A 159 -13.12 8.53 -26.07
C GLU A 159 -13.95 9.66 -26.69
N LEU A 160 -15.08 9.33 -27.35
CA LEU A 160 -16.00 10.30 -27.93
C LEU A 160 -17.00 10.85 -26.90
N PHE A 161 -17.11 10.22 -25.73
CA PHE A 161 -18.01 10.65 -24.66
C PHE A 161 -17.59 12.03 -24.13
N GLN A 162 -18.52 12.99 -24.18
CA GLN A 162 -18.28 14.38 -23.80
C GLN A 162 -18.49 14.65 -22.29
N GLY A 163 -19.03 13.69 -21.55
CA GLY A 163 -19.24 13.80 -20.11
C GLY A 163 -17.98 13.50 -19.30
N LYS A 164 -18.11 13.54 -17.97
CA LYS A 164 -17.03 13.16 -17.05
C LYS A 164 -16.96 11.64 -16.91
N MET A 165 -15.80 11.06 -17.20
CA MET A 165 -15.50 9.65 -16.92
C MET A 165 -14.73 9.55 -15.61
N LEU A 166 -15.21 8.70 -14.70
CA LEU A 166 -14.61 8.44 -13.40
C LEU A 166 -14.21 6.97 -13.33
N HIS A 167 -13.06 6.69 -12.71
CA HIS A 167 -12.69 5.34 -12.30
C HIS A 167 -12.70 5.29 -10.78
N ALA A 168 -13.19 4.21 -10.18
CA ALA A 168 -13.36 4.10 -8.73
C ALA A 168 -12.06 4.39 -7.94
N GLN A 169 -10.92 3.88 -8.42
CA GLN A 169 -9.58 4.15 -7.86
C GLN A 169 -9.00 5.55 -8.16
N LYS A 170 -9.64 6.35 -9.02
CA LYS A 170 -9.26 7.73 -9.37
C LYS A 170 -10.47 8.65 -9.22
N TRP A 171 -11.17 8.50 -8.09
CA TRP A 171 -12.38 9.24 -7.82
C TRP A 171 -12.10 10.75 -7.79
N ASP A 172 -12.96 11.55 -8.43
CA ASP A 172 -12.85 13.00 -8.47
C ASP A 172 -14.06 13.63 -7.80
N TYR A 173 -13.88 14.09 -6.55
CA TYR A 173 -14.92 14.73 -5.75
C TYR A 173 -15.40 16.08 -6.30
N ARG A 174 -14.73 16.63 -7.33
CA ARG A 174 -15.23 17.83 -8.03
C ARG A 174 -16.43 17.51 -8.92
N VAL A 175 -16.68 16.23 -9.22
CA VAL A 175 -17.88 15.79 -9.92
C VAL A 175 -19.00 15.65 -8.90
N GLY A 176 -19.92 16.63 -8.88
CA GLY A 176 -21.08 16.65 -8.00
C GLY A 176 -22.07 15.54 -8.36
N LEU A 177 -21.85 14.35 -7.82
CA LEU A 177 -22.84 13.27 -7.83
C LEU A 177 -23.64 13.37 -6.54
N THR A 178 -24.93 13.68 -6.66
CA THR A 178 -25.86 13.57 -5.52
C THR A 178 -25.96 12.11 -5.16
N LEU A 179 -25.29 11.70 -4.09
CA LEU A 179 -25.44 10.37 -3.55
C LEU A 179 -26.82 10.31 -2.89
N CYS A 180 -27.59 9.27 -3.19
CA CYS A 180 -28.78 8.98 -2.41
C CYS A 180 -28.35 8.81 -0.94
N PRO A 181 -29.01 9.48 0.02
CA PRO A 181 -28.70 9.24 1.42
C PRO A 181 -28.91 7.75 1.77
N PRO A 182 -28.12 7.23 2.74
CA PRO A 182 -28.19 5.84 3.16
C PRO A 182 -29.57 5.42 3.68
#